data_AF-A0A7V0SEQ3-F1
#
_entry.id   AF-A0A7V0SEQ3-F1
#
_cell.length_a   1.000
_cell.length_b   1.000
_cell.length_c   1.000
_cell.angle_alpha   90.00
_cell.angle_beta   90.00
_cell.angle_gamma   90.00
#
_symmetry.space_group_name_H-M   'P 1'
#
loop_
_entity.id
_entity.type
_entity.pdbx_description
1 polymer ?
#
loop_
_entity_poly.entity_id
_entity_poly.type
_entity_poly.pdbx_seq_one_letter_code
_entity_poly.pdbx_strand_id
1 'polypeptide(L)'
;MEKESKLVKGLTLVTLFTLITGAMVGMAWAVLANVFLDRAGPAVLISIAVASVLTLFVGLCFAELCSAMPYAGGAYIYVRRGIGKFVGFIAGWLLVLAYAAMMPGECIILGKLVNGLFPSMDPSLVGASLALVFTVINLAGIRFSGIVQFLLTVALFAGIVLFIIMGAPEIE
;
A
#
# COMPACT_ATOMS: atom_id res chain seq x y z
N MET A 1 -10.14 -12.73 33.98
CA MET A 1 -8.96 -12.10 33.35
C MET A 1 -8.69 -12.85 32.06
N GLU A 2 -9.18 -12.35 30.92
CA GLU A 2 -8.81 -12.92 29.62
C GLU A 2 -7.30 -12.81 29.47
N LYS A 3 -6.68 -13.93 29.10
CA LYS A 3 -5.25 -14.04 28.82
C LYS A 3 -4.98 -13.14 27.61
N GLU A 4 -4.44 -11.94 27.83
CA GLU A 4 -4.02 -11.07 26.72
C GLU A 4 -3.02 -11.86 25.87
N SER A 5 -3.45 -12.25 24.67
CA SER A 5 -2.58 -12.83 23.66
C SER A 5 -1.53 -11.78 23.31
N LYS A 6 -0.33 -11.90 23.89
CA LYS A 6 0.79 -11.03 23.55
C LYS A 6 1.13 -11.28 22.10
N LEU A 7 0.79 -10.30 21.25
CA LEU A 7 1.13 -10.32 19.83
C LEU A 7 2.62 -10.61 19.68
N VAL A 8 2.93 -11.63 18.88
CA VAL A 8 4.32 -12.01 18.62
C VAL A 8 4.96 -10.86 17.85
N LYS A 9 5.97 -10.21 18.44
CA LYS A 9 6.81 -9.23 17.74
C LYS A 9 7.63 -9.98 16.69
N GLY A 10 7.09 -10.07 15.47
CA GLY A 10 7.65 -10.86 14.38
C GLY A 10 8.40 -10.06 13.32
N LEU A 11 8.37 -8.72 13.38
CA LEU A 11 8.90 -7.85 12.34
C LEU A 11 10.07 -7.03 12.86
N THR A 12 11.21 -7.08 12.15
CA THR A 12 12.36 -6.20 12.41
C THR A 12 12.09 -4.81 11.84
N LEU A 13 12.85 -3.79 12.26
CA LEU A 13 12.71 -2.42 11.74
C LEU A 13 12.93 -2.36 10.22
N VAL A 14 13.89 -3.13 9.69
CA VAL A 14 14.15 -3.20 8.25
C VAL A 14 12.98 -3.83 7.52
N THR A 15 12.48 -4.97 8.00
CA THR A 15 11.32 -5.63 7.40
C THR A 15 10.07 -4.75 7.48
N LEU A 16 9.88 -4.01 8.58
CA LEU A 16 8.79 -3.06 8.75
C LEU A 16 8.90 -1.90 7.75
N PHE A 17 10.08 -1.30 7.60
CA PHE A 17 10.31 -0.23 6.65
C PHE A 17 10.03 -0.70 5.23
N THR A 18 10.63 -1.81 4.79
CA THR A 18 10.40 -2.35 3.45
C THR A 18 8.93 -2.69 3.21
N LEU A 19 8.25 -3.28 4.20
CA LEU A 19 6.83 -3.61 4.09
C LEU A 19 5.97 -2.36 3.92
N ILE A 20 6.21 -1.32 4.72
CA ILE A 20 5.48 -0.06 4.63
C ILE A 20 5.74 0.61 3.29
N THR A 21 7.00 0.74 2.87
CA THR A 21 7.34 1.42 1.62
C THR A 21 6.75 0.66 0.41
N GLY A 22 6.87 -0.66 0.37
CA GLY A 22 6.32 -1.46 -0.72
C GLY A 22 4.79 -1.41 -0.80
N ALA A 23 4.11 -1.42 0.35
CA ALA A 23 2.66 -1.28 0.41
C ALA A 23 2.17 0.10 -0.05
N MET A 24 2.99 1.15 0.10
CA MET A 24 2.64 2.52 -0.31
C MET A 24 2.83 2.78 -1.81
N VAL A 25 3.86 2.21 -2.44
CA VAL A 25 4.13 2.48 -3.86
C VAL A 25 3.12 1.77 -4.77
N GLY A 26 2.75 0.52 -4.44
CA GLY A 26 1.74 -0.26 -5.16
C GLY A 26 1.99 -0.38 -6.67
N MET A 27 0.99 -0.85 -7.42
CA MET A 27 1.07 -0.91 -8.90
C MET A 27 0.41 0.30 -9.58
N ALA A 28 -0.29 1.12 -8.80
CA ALA A 28 -1.04 2.27 -9.27
C ALA A 28 -0.18 3.27 -10.07
N TRP A 29 1.05 3.54 -9.65
CA TRP A 29 1.91 4.53 -10.31
C TRP A 29 2.17 4.19 -11.79
N ALA A 30 2.31 2.91 -12.14
CA ALA A 30 2.64 2.48 -13.50
C ALA A 30 1.51 2.75 -14.50
N VAL A 31 0.25 2.78 -14.04
CA VAL A 31 -0.92 3.00 -14.89
C VAL A 31 -1.47 4.42 -14.75
N LEU A 32 -1.44 4.99 -13.54
CA LEU A 32 -1.98 6.32 -13.27
C LEU A 32 -1.01 7.46 -13.63
N ALA A 33 0.28 7.19 -13.83
CA ALA A 33 1.24 8.22 -14.25
C ALA A 33 0.78 8.98 -15.51
N ASN A 34 0.29 8.25 -16.52
CA ASN A 34 -0.24 8.86 -17.75
C ASN A 34 -1.46 9.73 -17.45
N VAL A 35 -2.38 9.28 -16.59
CA VAL A 35 -3.56 10.06 -16.20
C VAL A 35 -3.18 11.36 -15.49
N PHE A 36 -2.15 11.34 -14.65
CA PHE A 36 -1.66 12.54 -13.99
C PHE A 36 -0.96 13.49 -14.95
N LEU A 37 -0.16 12.95 -15.88
CA LEU A 37 0.50 13.73 -16.94
C LEU A 37 -0.52 14.36 -17.89
N ASP A 38 -1.55 13.63 -18.31
CA ASP A 38 -2.61 14.16 -19.19
C ASP A 38 -3.37 15.33 -18.56
N ARG A 39 -3.53 15.32 -17.23
CA ARG A 39 -4.29 16.35 -16.50
C ARG A 39 -3.45 17.54 -16.08
N ALA A 40 -2.24 17.31 -15.58
CA ALA A 40 -1.40 18.35 -14.98
C ALA A 40 -0.20 18.73 -15.84
N GLY A 41 0.14 17.95 -16.87
CA GLY A 41 1.34 18.12 -17.67
C GLY A 41 2.61 18.15 -16.80
N PRO A 42 3.60 18.98 -17.15
CA PRO A 42 4.83 19.13 -16.34
C PRO A 42 4.59 19.57 -14.90
N ALA A 43 3.45 20.21 -14.60
CA ALA A 43 3.09 20.64 -13.25
C ALA A 43 2.70 19.47 -12.32
N VAL A 44 2.67 18.23 -12.82
CA VAL A 44 2.51 17.02 -12.00
C VAL A 44 3.58 16.94 -10.90
N LEU A 45 4.81 17.37 -11.17
CA LEU A 45 5.90 17.38 -10.19
C LEU A 45 5.60 18.32 -9.02
N ILE A 46 5.03 19.50 -9.31
CA ILE A 46 4.61 20.47 -8.28
C ILE A 46 3.47 19.88 -7.46
N SER A 47 2.49 19.26 -8.13
CA SER A 47 1.34 18.61 -7.47
C SER A 47 1.79 17.50 -6.51
N ILE A 48 2.74 16.66 -6.95
CA ILE A 48 3.34 15.61 -6.12
C ILE A 48 4.10 16.24 -4.94
N ALA A 49 4.92 17.27 -5.16
CA ALA A 49 5.67 17.93 -4.08
C ALA A 49 4.74 18.50 -3.00
N VAL A 50 3.67 19.18 -3.39
CA VAL A 50 2.67 19.71 -2.46
C VAL A 50 1.99 18.57 -1.69
N ALA A 51 1.56 17.52 -2.39
CA ALA A 51 0.94 16.35 -1.76
C ALA A 51 1.89 15.65 -0.76
N SER A 52 3.18 15.53 -1.08
CA SER A 52 4.20 14.96 -0.20
C SER A 52 4.39 15.78 1.07
N VAL A 53 4.44 17.11 0.98
CA VAL A 53 4.56 18.00 2.15
C VAL A 53 3.33 17.87 3.06
N LEU A 54 2.12 17.85 2.49
CA LEU A 54 0.89 17.66 3.27
C LEU A 54 0.86 16.29 3.97
N THR A 55 1.27 15.24 3.26
CA THR A 55 1.33 13.88 3.81
C THR A 55 2.38 13.76 4.91
N LEU A 56 3.49 14.50 4.83
CA LEU A 56 4.52 14.53 5.86
C LEU A 56 3.95 15.05 7.20
N PHE A 57 3.15 16.11 7.19
CA PHE A 57 2.50 16.60 8.41
C PHE A 57 1.58 15.55 9.05
N VAL A 58 0.80 14.83 8.23
CA VAL A 58 -0.01 13.71 8.71
C VAL A 58 0.89 12.63 9.33
N GLY A 59 2.00 12.29 8.67
CA GLY A 59 2.98 11.33 9.19
C GLY A 59 3.57 11.72 10.55
N LEU A 60 3.87 13.00 10.75
CA LEU A 60 4.36 13.53 12.03
C LEU A 60 3.31 13.39 13.14
N CYS A 61 2.04 13.70 12.86
CA CYS A 61 0.96 13.48 13.83
C CYS A 61 0.83 12.00 14.21
N PHE A 62 0.93 11.10 13.23
CA PHE A 62 0.93 9.66 13.49
C PHE A 62 2.16 9.20 14.29
N ALA A 63 3.34 9.79 14.07
CA ALA A 63 4.54 9.47 14.85
C ALA A 63 4.37 9.83 16.34
N GLU A 64 3.79 11.00 16.62
CA GLU A 64 3.46 11.42 17.98
C GLU A 64 2.43 10.47 18.62
N LEU A 65 1.34 10.15 17.93
CA LEU A 65 0.32 9.23 18.43
C LEU A 65 0.85 7.80 18.67
N CYS A 66 1.69 7.28 17.77
CA CYS A 66 2.31 5.97 17.91
C CYS A 66 3.23 5.88 19.14
N SER A 67 4.00 6.94 19.41
CA SER A 67 4.90 7.00 20.57
C SER A 67 4.12 7.18 21.88
N ALA A 68 3.03 7.95 21.87
CA ALA A 68 2.17 8.15 23.04
C ALA A 68 1.27 6.94 23.35
N MET A 69 0.86 6.18 22.34
CA MET A 69 -0.07 5.05 22.47
C MET A 69 0.46 3.80 21.75
N PRO A 70 1.43 3.07 22.34
CA PRO A 70 2.04 1.87 21.75
C PRO A 70 1.15 0.62 21.90
N TYR A 71 -0.15 0.77 21.61
CA TYR A 71 -1.15 -0.29 21.67
C TYR A 71 -1.44 -0.84 20.27
N ALA A 72 -1.75 -2.13 20.18
CA ALA A 72 -2.24 -2.72 18.94
C ALA A 72 -3.64 -2.17 18.62
N GLY A 73 -3.84 -1.75 17.36
CA GLY A 73 -5.13 -1.26 16.86
C GLY A 73 -5.07 0.04 16.06
N GLY A 74 -3.89 0.67 15.94
CA GLY A 74 -3.64 1.77 14.99
C GLY A 74 -4.63 2.94 15.12
N ALA A 75 -5.04 3.50 13.97
CA ALA A 75 -5.91 4.67 13.88
C ALA A 75 -7.23 4.52 14.68
N TYR A 76 -7.79 3.30 14.74
CA TYR A 76 -9.00 3.03 15.52
C TYR A 76 -8.82 3.38 17.01
N ILE A 77 -7.70 2.99 17.61
CA ILE A 77 -7.43 3.28 19.03
C ILE A 77 -7.24 4.77 19.26
N TYR A 78 -6.58 5.48 18.33
CA TYR A 78 -6.35 6.92 18.44
C TYR A 78 -7.67 7.69 18.45
N VAL A 79 -8.56 7.41 17.49
CA VAL A 79 -9.88 8.05 17.40
C VAL A 79 -10.77 7.66 18.58
N ARG A 80 -10.78 6.37 18.94
CA ARG A 80 -11.59 5.90 20.07
C ARG A 80 -11.20 6.56 21.38
N ARG A 81 -9.90 6.80 21.60
CA ARG A 81 -9.38 7.39 22.84
C ARG A 81 -9.45 8.91 22.84
N GLY A 82 -9.27 9.55 21.69
CA GLY A 82 -9.32 11.01 21.56
C GLY A 82 -10.73 11.59 21.48
N ILE A 83 -11.65 10.93 20.77
CA ILE A 83 -12.99 11.49 20.47
C ILE A 83 -14.10 10.70 21.16
N GLY A 84 -13.96 9.39 21.28
CA GLY A 84 -14.90 8.55 22.03
C GLY A 84 -15.30 7.28 21.30
N LYS A 85 -16.06 6.43 22.00
CA LYS A 85 -16.36 5.06 21.57
C LYS A 85 -17.15 4.98 20.25
N PHE A 86 -18.15 5.84 20.06
CA PHE A 86 -19.00 5.83 18.87
C PHE A 86 -18.23 6.22 17.61
N VAL A 87 -17.50 7.33 17.66
CA VAL A 87 -16.66 7.77 16.53
C VAL A 87 -15.53 6.78 16.27
N GLY A 88 -14.94 6.20 17.33
CA GLY A 88 -13.99 5.10 17.21
C GLY A 88 -14.58 3.90 16.46
N PHE A 89 -15.81 3.48 16.78
CA PHE A 89 -16.49 2.40 16.07
C PHE A 89 -16.66 2.69 14.57
N ILE A 90 -17.11 3.91 14.22
CA ILE A 90 -17.24 4.34 12.82
C ILE A 90 -15.87 4.31 12.12
N ALA A 91 -14.85 4.89 12.75
CA ALA A 91 -13.49 4.92 12.19
C ALA A 91 -12.94 3.51 11.96
N GLY A 92 -13.22 2.55 12.86
CA GLY A 92 -12.84 1.15 12.69
C GLY A 92 -13.50 0.52 11.46
N TRP A 93 -14.81 0.74 11.26
CA TRP A 93 -15.50 0.23 10.06
C TRP A 93 -15.02 0.89 8.77
N LEU A 94 -14.77 2.20 8.79
CA LEU A 94 -14.20 2.89 7.64
C LEU A 94 -12.82 2.34 7.28
N LEU A 95 -12.00 2.00 8.29
CA LEU A 95 -10.69 1.40 8.07
C LEU A 95 -10.80 0.00 7.44
N VAL A 96 -11.73 -0.84 7.92
CA VAL A 96 -12.00 -2.17 7.35
C VAL A 96 -12.46 -2.05 5.89
N LEU A 97 -13.41 -1.15 5.62
CA LEU A 97 -13.92 -0.91 4.26
C LEU A 97 -12.83 -0.37 3.33
N ALA A 98 -11.97 0.53 3.82
CA ALA A 98 -10.85 1.04 3.04
C ALA A 98 -9.92 -0.11 2.63
N TYR A 99 -9.47 -0.96 3.56
CA TYR A 99 -8.61 -2.09 3.24
C TYR A 99 -9.30 -3.12 2.32
N ALA A 100 -10.59 -3.37 2.51
CA ALA A 100 -11.36 -4.27 1.65
C ALA A 100 -11.48 -3.74 0.21
N ALA A 101 -11.57 -2.42 0.02
CA ALA A 101 -11.66 -1.79 -1.28
C ALA A 101 -10.30 -1.67 -2.00
N MET A 102 -9.19 -1.58 -1.26
CA MET A 102 -7.85 -1.47 -1.86
C MET A 102 -7.46 -2.73 -2.65
N MET A 103 -7.75 -3.90 -2.11
CA MET A 103 -7.30 -5.17 -2.68
C MET A 103 -7.86 -5.44 -4.10
N PRO A 104 -9.18 -5.27 -4.38
CA PRO A 104 -9.71 -5.34 -5.74
C PRO A 104 -9.11 -4.31 -6.69
N GLY A 105 -8.86 -3.08 -6.22
CA GLY A 105 -8.27 -2.01 -7.02
C GLY A 105 -6.92 -2.41 -7.62
N GLU A 106 -6.02 -2.94 -6.79
CA GLU A 106 -4.70 -3.42 -7.23
C GLU A 106 -4.81 -4.60 -8.21
N CYS A 107 -5.75 -5.53 -7.99
CA CYS A 107 -5.94 -6.67 -8.90
C CYS A 107 -6.47 -6.26 -10.28
N ILE A 108 -7.34 -5.24 -10.34
CA ILE A 108 -7.82 -4.68 -11.61
C ILE A 108 -6.66 -4.02 -12.37
N ILE A 109 -5.83 -3.24 -11.67
CA ILE A 109 -4.67 -2.58 -12.26
C ILE A 109 -3.67 -3.61 -12.80
N LEU A 110 -3.34 -4.63 -12.01
CA LEU A 110 -2.48 -5.73 -12.43
C LEU A 110 -3.06 -6.53 -13.60
N GLY A 111 -4.36 -6.83 -13.58
CA GLY A 111 -5.03 -7.53 -14.68
C GLY A 111 -4.93 -6.75 -16.00
N LYS A 112 -5.14 -5.43 -15.96
CA LYS A 112 -4.95 -4.56 -17.12
C LYS A 112 -3.50 -4.52 -17.60
N LEU A 113 -2.53 -4.48 -16.67
CA LEU A 113 -1.12 -4.51 -17.02
C LEU A 113 -0.74 -5.81 -17.73
N VAL A 114 -1.18 -6.96 -17.22
CA VAL A 114 -0.93 -8.27 -17.84
C VAL A 114 -1.57 -8.36 -19.21
N ASN A 115 -2.80 -7.86 -19.37
CA ASN A 115 -3.45 -7.80 -20.68
C ASN A 115 -2.68 -6.88 -21.66
N GLY A 116 -2.09 -5.77 -21.19
CA GLY A 116 -1.23 -4.93 -22.00
C GLY A 116 0.03 -5.66 -22.53
N LEU A 117 0.56 -6.62 -21.77
CA LEU A 117 1.69 -7.47 -22.18
C LEU A 117 1.26 -8.68 -23.01
N PHE A 118 0.11 -9.26 -22.68
CA PHE A 118 -0.48 -10.44 -23.31
C PHE A 118 -1.94 -10.18 -23.66
N PRO A 119 -2.23 -9.57 -24.82
CA PRO A 119 -3.58 -9.12 -25.20
C PRO A 119 -4.64 -10.23 -25.24
N SER A 120 -4.22 -11.48 -25.36
CA SER A 120 -5.11 -12.65 -25.36
C SER A 120 -5.68 -13.02 -23.98
N MET A 121 -5.16 -12.45 -22.89
CA MET A 121 -5.60 -12.77 -21.53
C MET A 121 -6.68 -11.79 -21.06
N ASP A 122 -7.82 -12.30 -20.56
CA ASP A 122 -8.88 -11.48 -19.98
C ASP A 122 -8.41 -10.80 -18.67
N PRO A 123 -8.39 -9.46 -18.59
CA PRO A 123 -7.98 -8.72 -17.39
C PRO A 123 -8.75 -9.13 -16.12
N SER A 124 -10.04 -9.45 -16.25
CA SER A 124 -10.92 -9.78 -15.12
C SER A 124 -10.55 -11.13 -14.54
N LEU A 125 -10.28 -12.11 -15.40
CA LEU A 125 -9.86 -13.45 -14.99
C LEU A 125 -8.48 -13.43 -14.36
N VAL A 126 -7.55 -12.66 -14.94
CA VAL A 126 -6.22 -12.44 -14.35
C VAL A 126 -6.35 -11.80 -12.96
N GLY A 127 -7.11 -10.70 -12.83
CA GLY A 127 -7.33 -10.04 -11.54
C GLY A 127 -7.95 -10.96 -10.49
N ALA A 128 -8.96 -11.75 -10.85
CA ALA A 128 -9.58 -12.72 -9.95
C ALA A 128 -8.61 -13.83 -9.52
N SER A 129 -7.77 -14.31 -10.44
CA SER A 129 -6.75 -15.32 -10.13
C SER A 129 -5.69 -14.79 -9.16
N LEU A 130 -5.21 -13.55 -9.37
CA LEU A 130 -4.28 -12.87 -8.47
C LEU A 130 -4.89 -12.68 -7.08
N ALA A 131 -6.17 -12.32 -7.00
CA ALA A 131 -6.87 -12.17 -5.74
C ALA A 131 -6.88 -13.47 -4.92
N LEU A 132 -7.13 -14.59 -5.59
CA LEU A 132 -7.12 -15.91 -4.96
C LEU A 132 -5.70 -16.27 -4.50
N VAL A 133 -4.69 -16.05 -5.33
CA VAL A 133 -3.28 -16.30 -4.98
C VAL A 133 -2.86 -15.49 -3.75
N PHE A 134 -3.11 -14.18 -3.74
CA PHE A 134 -2.78 -13.34 -2.58
C PHE A 134 -3.56 -13.75 -1.33
N THR A 135 -4.82 -14.18 -1.47
CA THR A 135 -5.60 -14.69 -0.34
C THR A 135 -4.95 -15.95 0.24
N VAL A 136 -4.55 -16.91 -0.60
CA VAL A 136 -3.86 -18.14 -0.15
C VAL A 136 -2.53 -17.80 0.53
N ILE A 137 -1.73 -16.89 -0.02
CA ILE A 137 -0.47 -16.43 0.59
C ILE A 137 -0.71 -15.83 1.97
N ASN A 138 -1.76 -15.01 2.13
CA ASN A 138 -2.09 -14.39 3.41
C ASN A 138 -2.63 -15.41 4.43
N LEU A 139 -3.36 -16.44 3.98
CA LEU A 139 -3.81 -17.55 4.83
C LEU A 139 -2.66 -18.46 5.28
N ALA A 140 -1.60 -18.60 4.48
CA ALA A 140 -0.41 -19.39 4.83
C ALA A 140 0.38 -18.80 6.02
N GLY A 141 0.17 -17.52 6.34
CA GLY A 141 0.63 -16.90 7.58
C GLY A 141 1.50 -15.66 7.39
N ILE A 142 1.53 -14.82 8.43
CA ILE A 142 2.10 -13.47 8.38
C ILE A 142 3.61 -13.44 8.10
N ARG A 143 4.37 -14.45 8.54
CA ARG A 143 5.82 -14.52 8.29
C ARG A 143 6.11 -14.78 6.81
N PHE A 144 5.38 -15.70 6.20
CA PHE A 144 5.52 -16.03 4.79
C PHE A 144 5.06 -14.86 3.90
N SER A 145 3.89 -14.29 4.22
CA SER A 145 3.39 -13.07 3.55
C SER A 145 4.40 -11.92 3.64
N GLY A 146 5.04 -11.72 4.80
CA GLY A 146 6.09 -10.72 4.97
C GLY A 146 7.33 -10.94 4.07
N ILE A 147 7.75 -12.19 3.85
CA ILE A 147 8.85 -12.52 2.93
C ILE A 147 8.43 -12.25 1.49
N VAL A 148 7.24 -12.68 1.08
CA VAL A 148 6.71 -12.43 -0.26
C VAL A 148 6.64 -10.92 -0.52
N GLN A 149 6.09 -10.16 0.43
CA GLN A 149 6.01 -8.70 0.35
C GLN A 149 7.39 -8.05 0.22
N PHE A 150 8.37 -8.52 1.00
CA PHE A 150 9.74 -8.03 0.91
C PHE A 150 10.32 -8.23 -0.50
N LEU A 151 10.19 -9.44 -1.05
CA LEU A 151 10.68 -9.77 -2.39
C LEU A 151 9.99 -8.94 -3.48
N LEU A 152 8.66 -8.80 -3.41
CA LEU A 152 7.88 -8.00 -4.36
C LEU A 152 8.29 -6.52 -4.30
N THR A 153 8.57 -6.00 -3.10
CA THR A 153 9.01 -4.62 -2.92
C THR A 153 10.37 -4.39 -3.54
N VAL A 154 11.33 -5.29 -3.32
CA VAL A 154 12.66 -5.21 -3.93
C VAL A 154 12.55 -5.28 -5.46
N ALA A 155 11.75 -6.21 -5.99
CA ALA A 155 11.51 -6.33 -7.43
C ALA A 155 10.88 -5.07 -8.02
N LEU A 156 9.93 -4.45 -7.31
CA LEU A 156 9.30 -3.20 -7.72
C LEU A 156 10.30 -2.05 -7.80
N PHE A 157 11.14 -1.87 -6.77
CA PHE A 157 12.16 -0.81 -6.80
C PHE A 157 13.21 -1.05 -7.89
N ALA A 158 13.63 -2.30 -8.08
CA ALA A 158 14.50 -2.66 -9.20
C ALA A 158 13.85 -2.32 -10.54
N GLY A 159 12.56 -2.63 -10.71
CA GLY A 159 11.78 -2.29 -11.90
C GLY A 159 11.70 -0.78 -12.16
N ILE A 160 11.46 0.03 -11.12
CA ILE A 160 11.45 1.50 -11.23
C ILE A 160 12.82 2.02 -11.66
N VAL A 161 13.90 1.55 -11.03
CA VAL A 161 15.27 1.97 -11.37
C VAL A 161 15.61 1.59 -12.82
N LEU A 162 15.27 0.37 -13.23
CA LEU A 162 15.45 -0.08 -14.61
C LEU A 162 14.67 0.78 -15.60
N PHE A 163 13.41 1.08 -15.29
CA PHE A 163 12.57 1.95 -16.12
C PHE A 163 13.20 3.35 -16.28
N ILE A 164 13.70 3.95 -15.20
CA ILE A 164 14.36 5.27 -15.25
C ILE A 164 15.63 5.21 -16.10
N ILE A 165 16.49 4.20 -15.90
CA ILE A 165 17.75 4.07 -16.65
C ILE A 165 17.48 3.84 -18.14
N MET A 166 16.52 2.99 -18.48
CA MET A 166 16.17 2.68 -19.87
C MET A 166 15.42 3.83 -20.54
N GLY A 167 14.62 4.60 -19.79
CA GLY A 167 13.86 5.72 -20.32
C GLY A 167 14.69 7.01 -20.47
N ALA A 168 15.73 7.21 -19.66
CA ALA A 168 16.56 8.42 -19.70
C ALA A 168 17.14 8.77 -21.10
N PRO A 169 17.59 7.80 -21.92
CA PRO A 169 18.03 8.06 -23.30
C PRO A 169 16.93 8.48 -24.28
N GLU A 170 15.65 8.20 -24.00
CA GLU A 170 14.53 8.57 -24.88
C GLU A 170 14.00 10.00 -24.62
N ILE A 171 14.56 10.73 -23.65
CA ILE A 171 14.13 12.09 -23.26
C ILE A 171 14.85 13.18 -24.11
N GLU A 172 15.40 12.82 -25.26
CA GLU A 172 15.95 13.78 -26.26
C GLU A 172 14.89 14.35 -27.20
#